data_AF-A0A1G0WBB6-F1
#
_entry.id   AF-A0A1G0WBB6-F1
#
_cell.length_a   1.000
_cell.length_b   1.000
_cell.length_c   1.000
_cell.angle_alpha   90.00
_cell.angle_beta   90.00
_cell.angle_gamma   90.00
#
_symmetry.space_group_name_H-M   'P 1'
#
loop_
_entity.id
_entity.type
_entity.pdbx_description
1 polymer ?
#
loop_
_entity_poly.entity_id
_entity_poly.type
_entity_poly.pdbx_seq_one_letter_code
_entity_poly.pdbx_strand_id
1 'polypeptide(L)'
;MTNNELNELKADFELLRLDYKDEFKKLNYLRSNFVNYFTIKKLNELSIDEYIAGKRQQTFCNRIENELNDWGNIHGSTSIKFGVFFGKKGKDKSQIYRFASRFGTTSEEAFLNIRSSIIELINYGFKEDYDKIKQNLISPMFKGKILSIYYPEKYLNIFASSHLDHFITKLGLINTSKSEIDKQKIIIDFKNNDKLMQKWTIYEFSKFLYKSFNKPADKKTSNSIPDELKKYLSINLPPIEEIECEFINPNIITFGEKQTHDIMTGKYNERNSKNAKIIGDRGELLILKSEREKVKKYKNLNLENKIQQISKSDDYAGYDILSFDENGNEIYIEVKSTKSKSQNLSFIITSNEFEKSKVLQNYYLYIVFEAHSRKPKIWKIKAVDLLNDDKIYIEPSQYRITAKLE
;
A
#
# COMPACT_ATOMS: atom_id res chain seq x y z
N MET A 1 10.34 3.91 1.82
CA MET A 1 10.77 4.72 0.67
C MET A 1 11.07 6.12 1.16
N THR A 2 12.29 6.58 0.93
CA THR A 2 12.74 7.93 1.29
C THR A 2 12.37 8.95 0.21
N ASN A 3 12.45 10.24 0.51
CA ASN A 3 12.20 11.30 -0.46
C ASN A 3 13.18 11.25 -1.65
N ASN A 4 14.43 10.85 -1.43
CA ASN A 4 15.43 10.74 -2.49
C ASN A 4 15.10 9.61 -3.47
N GLU A 5 14.76 8.42 -2.98
CA GLU A 5 14.34 7.31 -3.86
C GLU A 5 13.10 7.67 -4.68
N LEU A 6 12.13 8.37 -4.06
CA LEU A 6 10.96 8.83 -4.77
C LEU A 6 11.34 9.83 -5.88
N ASN A 7 12.28 10.74 -5.62
CA ASN A 7 12.76 11.70 -6.61
C ASN A 7 13.48 11.01 -7.79
N GLU A 8 14.27 9.97 -7.53
CA GLU A 8 14.90 9.16 -8.57
C GLU A 8 13.85 8.51 -9.48
N LEU A 9 12.83 7.86 -8.88
CA LEU A 9 11.72 7.26 -9.65
C LEU A 9 10.95 8.29 -10.46
N LYS A 10 10.71 9.49 -9.91
CA LYS A 10 10.04 10.58 -10.62
C LYS A 10 10.88 11.09 -11.78
N ALA A 11 12.20 11.21 -11.61
CA ALA A 11 13.12 11.62 -12.66
C ALA A 11 13.12 10.61 -13.83
N ASP A 12 13.23 9.32 -13.52
CA ASP A 12 13.16 8.24 -14.52
C ASP A 12 11.84 8.26 -15.29
N PHE A 13 10.72 8.52 -14.59
CA PHE A 13 9.41 8.59 -15.23
C PHE A 13 9.21 9.85 -16.07
N GLU A 14 9.73 11.02 -15.67
CA GLU A 14 9.62 12.26 -16.44
C GLU A 14 10.26 12.13 -17.83
N LEU A 15 11.31 11.32 -17.99
CA LEU A 15 11.93 11.02 -19.29
C LEU A 15 10.96 10.36 -20.28
N LEU A 16 9.97 9.63 -19.78
CA LEU A 16 8.99 8.87 -20.57
C LEU A 16 7.59 9.50 -20.53
N ARG A 17 7.34 10.47 -19.62
CA ARG A 17 5.99 10.96 -19.35
C ARG A 17 5.36 11.62 -20.58
N LEU A 18 6.16 12.28 -21.41
CA LEU A 18 5.69 12.93 -22.63
C LEU A 18 5.11 11.93 -23.64
N ASP A 19 5.59 10.70 -23.67
CA ASP A 19 5.11 9.65 -24.57
C ASP A 19 3.66 9.24 -24.26
N TYR A 20 3.22 9.44 -23.01
CA TYR A 20 1.84 9.15 -22.59
C TYR A 20 0.85 10.25 -22.96
N LYS A 21 1.28 11.41 -23.47
CA LYS A 21 0.38 12.52 -23.76
C LYS A 21 -0.65 12.18 -24.85
N ASP A 22 -0.22 11.57 -25.94
CA ASP A 22 -1.13 11.26 -27.04
C ASP A 22 -2.03 10.05 -26.73
N GLU A 23 -1.49 9.04 -26.01
CA GLU A 23 -2.29 7.94 -25.44
C GLU A 23 -3.38 8.51 -24.53
N PHE A 24 -3.01 9.42 -23.61
CA PHE A 24 -3.95 10.06 -22.69
C PHE A 24 -5.01 10.90 -23.40
N LYS A 25 -4.64 11.73 -24.38
CA LYS A 25 -5.61 12.53 -25.16
C LYS A 25 -6.68 11.64 -25.80
N LYS A 26 -6.27 10.55 -26.46
CA LYS A 26 -7.18 9.61 -27.10
C LYS A 26 -8.11 8.94 -26.08
N LEU A 27 -7.57 8.46 -24.97
CA LEU A 27 -8.37 7.81 -23.93
C LEU A 27 -9.31 8.78 -23.22
N ASN A 28 -8.87 10.00 -22.95
CA ASN A 28 -9.70 11.02 -22.33
C ASN A 28 -10.82 11.49 -23.27
N TYR A 29 -10.61 11.48 -24.59
CA TYR A 29 -11.68 11.70 -25.57
C TYR A 29 -12.77 10.62 -25.48
N LEU A 30 -12.38 9.33 -25.47
CA LEU A 30 -13.32 8.22 -25.31
C LEU A 30 -14.09 8.32 -23.98
N ARG A 31 -13.39 8.61 -22.88
CA ARG A 31 -13.99 8.82 -21.56
C ARG A 31 -14.98 9.98 -21.56
N SER A 32 -14.61 11.11 -22.16
CA SER A 32 -15.48 12.29 -22.26
C SER A 32 -16.73 12.00 -23.07
N ASN A 33 -16.60 11.32 -24.21
CA ASN A 33 -17.73 10.88 -25.03
C ASN A 33 -18.66 9.93 -24.26
N PHE A 34 -18.10 9.03 -23.46
CA PHE A 34 -18.89 8.14 -22.61
C PHE A 34 -19.72 8.93 -21.58
N VAL A 35 -19.10 9.84 -20.84
CA VAL A 35 -19.79 10.64 -19.80
C VAL A 35 -20.82 11.60 -20.41
N ASN A 36 -20.51 12.20 -21.56
CA ASN A 36 -21.43 13.10 -22.26
C ASN A 36 -22.66 12.36 -22.80
N TYR A 37 -22.52 11.08 -23.16
CA TYR A 37 -23.65 10.25 -23.58
C TYR A 37 -24.47 9.75 -22.39
N PHE A 38 -23.80 9.16 -21.38
CA PHE A 38 -24.45 8.60 -20.19
C PHE A 38 -24.60 9.63 -19.07
N THR A 39 -25.29 10.74 -19.36
CA THR A 39 -25.67 11.70 -18.31
C THR A 39 -26.60 11.06 -17.27
N ILE A 40 -26.75 11.68 -16.09
CA ILE A 40 -27.75 11.23 -15.08
C ILE A 40 -29.16 11.12 -15.70
N LYS A 41 -29.53 12.04 -16.61
CA LYS A 41 -30.80 11.97 -17.34
C LYS A 41 -30.86 10.71 -18.21
N LYS A 42 -29.86 10.46 -19.06
CA LYS A 42 -29.83 9.26 -19.92
C LYS A 42 -29.80 7.97 -19.10
N LEU A 43 -29.12 7.96 -17.95
CA LEU A 43 -29.10 6.81 -17.04
C LEU A 43 -30.48 6.51 -16.46
N ASN A 44 -31.29 7.52 -16.12
CA ASN A 44 -32.66 7.31 -15.65
C ASN A 44 -33.57 6.67 -16.72
N GLU A 45 -33.34 7.01 -17.99
CA GLU A 45 -34.11 6.52 -19.14
C GLU A 45 -33.56 5.21 -19.72
N LEU A 46 -32.44 4.70 -19.18
CA LEU A 46 -31.74 3.53 -19.73
C LEU A 46 -32.61 2.27 -19.58
N SER A 47 -32.73 1.51 -20.67
CA SER A 47 -33.32 0.16 -20.66
C SER A 47 -32.29 -0.90 -20.28
N ILE A 48 -32.76 -2.10 -19.90
CA ILE A 48 -31.87 -3.23 -19.56
C ILE A 48 -30.98 -3.59 -20.75
N ASP A 49 -31.49 -3.53 -21.97
CA ASP A 49 -30.78 -3.85 -23.21
C ASP A 49 -29.65 -2.86 -23.52
N GLU A 50 -29.84 -1.58 -23.21
CA GLU A 50 -28.81 -0.55 -23.34
C GLU A 50 -27.76 -0.60 -22.21
N TYR A 51 -28.02 -1.36 -21.14
CA TYR A 51 -27.15 -1.44 -19.96
C TYR A 51 -26.15 -2.60 -20.01
N ILE A 52 -26.64 -3.82 -20.26
CA ILE A 52 -25.97 -5.09 -19.94
C ILE A 52 -24.66 -5.37 -20.69
N ALA A 53 -23.79 -6.20 -20.09
CA ALA A 53 -22.70 -6.86 -20.81
C ALA A 53 -23.17 -8.14 -21.55
N GLY A 54 -22.43 -8.57 -22.58
CA GLY A 54 -22.61 -9.88 -23.22
C GLY A 54 -23.52 -9.93 -24.46
N LYS A 55 -23.98 -8.76 -24.95
CA LYS A 55 -24.52 -8.58 -26.30
C LYS A 55 -23.52 -7.82 -27.18
N ARG A 56 -23.64 -7.86 -28.52
CA ARG A 56 -22.72 -7.15 -29.46
C ARG A 56 -23.00 -5.63 -29.60
N GLN A 57 -23.78 -5.04 -28.71
CA GLN A 57 -24.20 -3.63 -28.79
C GLN A 57 -23.30 -2.70 -27.98
N GLN A 58 -23.32 -1.40 -28.29
CA GLN A 58 -22.64 -0.34 -27.53
C GLN A 58 -23.36 0.00 -26.21
N THR A 59 -23.56 -1.01 -25.37
CA THR A 59 -24.22 -0.87 -24.06
C THR A 59 -23.32 -0.17 -23.04
N PHE A 60 -23.90 0.32 -21.96
CA PHE A 60 -23.18 0.94 -20.84
C PHE A 60 -22.03 0.04 -20.33
N CYS A 61 -22.31 -1.22 -20.00
CA CYS A 61 -21.30 -2.13 -19.47
C CYS A 61 -20.24 -2.51 -20.50
N ASN A 62 -20.63 -2.75 -21.76
CA ASN A 62 -19.67 -3.10 -22.81
C ASN A 62 -18.71 -1.96 -23.12
N ARG A 63 -19.19 -0.71 -23.16
CA ARG A 63 -18.35 0.46 -23.38
C ARG A 63 -17.38 0.68 -22.20
N ILE A 64 -17.84 0.52 -20.96
CA ILE A 64 -16.96 0.59 -19.78
C ILE A 64 -15.87 -0.49 -19.80
N GLU A 65 -16.23 -1.74 -20.15
CA GLU A 65 -15.31 -2.87 -20.11
C GLU A 65 -14.32 -2.86 -21.28
N ASN A 66 -14.80 -2.58 -22.50
CA ASN A 66 -14.02 -2.75 -23.72
C ASN A 66 -13.49 -1.43 -24.29
N GLU A 67 -14.36 -0.44 -24.53
CA GLU A 67 -13.96 0.86 -25.12
C GLU A 67 -13.04 1.63 -24.17
N LEU A 68 -13.28 1.54 -22.86
CA LEU A 68 -12.49 2.20 -21.83
C LEU A 68 -11.50 1.24 -21.14
N ASN A 69 -11.16 0.10 -21.73
CA ASN A 69 -10.25 -0.87 -21.10
C ASN A 69 -8.92 -0.24 -20.68
N ASP A 70 -8.30 0.53 -21.57
CA ASP A 70 -6.98 1.13 -21.34
C ASP A 70 -7.01 2.29 -20.33
N TRP A 71 -8.19 2.86 -20.05
CA TRP A 71 -8.36 3.77 -18.93
C TRP A 71 -8.11 3.06 -17.59
N GLY A 72 -8.47 1.78 -17.50
CA GLY A 72 -8.27 0.95 -16.31
C GLY A 72 -8.98 -0.39 -16.45
N ASN A 73 -8.21 -1.47 -16.46
CA ASN A 73 -8.71 -2.79 -16.82
C ASN A 73 -9.57 -3.40 -15.69
N ILE A 74 -10.75 -3.92 -16.04
CA ILE A 74 -11.65 -4.66 -15.14
C ILE A 74 -12.00 -6.08 -15.66
N HIS A 75 -11.28 -6.57 -16.66
CA HIS A 75 -11.34 -7.96 -17.14
C HIS A 75 -10.80 -8.94 -16.09
N GLY A 76 -11.05 -10.23 -16.31
CA GLY A 76 -10.57 -11.31 -15.43
C GLY A 76 -11.48 -11.58 -14.23
N SER A 77 -12.42 -10.68 -13.91
CA SER A 77 -13.48 -10.94 -12.94
C SER A 77 -14.80 -11.28 -13.64
N THR A 78 -15.66 -12.04 -12.96
CA THR A 78 -16.92 -12.55 -13.51
C THR A 78 -17.90 -11.42 -13.86
N SER A 79 -18.72 -11.61 -14.91
CA SER A 79 -19.71 -10.62 -15.38
C SER A 79 -20.76 -10.24 -14.34
N ILE A 80 -20.90 -11.02 -13.25
CA ILE A 80 -21.74 -10.69 -12.09
C ILE A 80 -21.35 -9.36 -11.41
N LYS A 81 -20.13 -8.85 -11.68
CA LYS A 81 -19.66 -7.53 -11.24
C LYS A 81 -20.58 -6.39 -11.66
N PHE A 82 -21.25 -6.54 -12.81
CA PHE A 82 -22.14 -5.56 -13.41
C PHE A 82 -23.55 -5.60 -12.79
N GLY A 83 -23.82 -6.48 -11.84
CA GLY A 83 -25.15 -6.65 -11.25
C GLY A 83 -26.11 -7.41 -12.17
N VAL A 84 -26.23 -7.02 -13.44
CA VAL A 84 -27.04 -7.69 -14.48
C VAL A 84 -26.22 -7.86 -15.76
N PHE A 85 -26.31 -9.04 -16.39
CA PHE A 85 -25.62 -9.35 -17.65
C PHE A 85 -26.40 -10.39 -18.48
N PHE A 86 -26.10 -10.47 -19.77
CA PHE A 86 -26.67 -11.48 -20.66
C PHE A 86 -25.61 -12.53 -20.99
N GLY A 87 -25.82 -13.77 -20.59
CA GLY A 87 -24.80 -14.79 -20.75
C GLY A 87 -25.10 -16.14 -20.10
N LYS A 88 -24.09 -17.01 -20.11
CA LYS A 88 -24.09 -18.33 -19.47
C LYS A 88 -23.57 -18.23 -18.03
N LYS A 89 -23.95 -19.14 -17.13
CA LYS A 89 -23.42 -19.18 -15.75
C LYS A 89 -23.36 -20.60 -15.21
N GLY A 90 -22.17 -21.00 -14.75
CA GLY A 90 -21.96 -22.33 -14.19
C GLY A 90 -22.25 -23.43 -15.19
N LYS A 91 -23.02 -24.45 -14.78
CA LYS A 91 -23.42 -25.58 -15.64
C LYS A 91 -24.50 -25.21 -16.65
N ASP A 92 -25.24 -24.13 -16.40
CA ASP A 92 -26.31 -23.66 -17.29
C ASP A 92 -25.71 -22.88 -18.47
N LYS A 93 -25.78 -23.51 -19.65
CA LYS A 93 -25.25 -22.99 -20.91
C LYS A 93 -26.27 -22.14 -21.68
N SER A 94 -27.46 -21.91 -21.14
CA SER A 94 -28.46 -21.03 -21.76
C SER A 94 -27.97 -19.57 -21.74
N GLN A 95 -28.26 -18.87 -22.83
CA GLN A 95 -27.93 -17.46 -23.01
C GLN A 95 -29.14 -16.62 -22.60
N ILE A 96 -29.17 -16.22 -21.33
CA ILE A 96 -30.31 -15.52 -20.72
C ILE A 96 -29.81 -14.33 -19.89
N TYR A 97 -30.75 -13.47 -19.46
CA TYR A 97 -30.47 -12.46 -18.45
C TYR A 97 -30.14 -13.14 -17.12
N ARG A 98 -29.08 -12.66 -16.48
CA ARG A 98 -28.63 -13.12 -15.18
C ARG A 98 -28.33 -11.93 -14.31
N PHE A 99 -28.56 -12.09 -13.01
CA PHE A 99 -28.39 -11.01 -12.06
C PHE A 99 -27.73 -11.50 -10.77
N ALA A 100 -27.17 -10.56 -10.02
CA ALA A 100 -26.70 -10.78 -8.66
C ALA A 100 -27.87 -10.60 -7.69
N SER A 101 -28.11 -11.60 -6.84
CA SER A 101 -29.24 -11.62 -5.90
C SER A 101 -29.29 -10.42 -4.95
N ARG A 102 -28.14 -9.78 -4.68
CA ARG A 102 -28.08 -8.54 -3.88
C ARG A 102 -28.84 -7.35 -4.49
N PHE A 103 -29.25 -7.43 -5.76
CA PHE A 103 -30.00 -6.37 -6.43
C PHE A 103 -31.48 -6.72 -6.64
N GLY A 104 -31.94 -7.92 -6.33
CA GLY A 104 -33.35 -8.28 -6.52
C GLY A 104 -33.56 -9.76 -6.79
N THR A 105 -34.81 -10.11 -7.10
CA THR A 105 -35.29 -11.47 -7.36
C THR A 105 -35.57 -11.76 -8.84
N THR A 106 -35.66 -10.73 -9.68
CA THR A 106 -35.81 -10.82 -11.14
C THR A 106 -34.74 -9.98 -11.86
N SER A 107 -34.52 -10.21 -13.16
CA SER A 107 -33.57 -9.42 -13.96
C SER A 107 -33.97 -7.96 -14.07
N GLU A 108 -35.26 -7.69 -14.17
CA GLU A 108 -35.85 -6.36 -14.31
C GLU A 108 -35.72 -5.59 -13.00
N GLU A 109 -36.11 -6.21 -11.87
CA GLU A 109 -35.93 -5.63 -10.54
C GLU A 109 -34.44 -5.35 -10.25
N ALA A 110 -33.58 -6.32 -10.53
CA ALA A 110 -32.14 -6.15 -10.36
C ALA A 110 -31.57 -5.04 -11.23
N PHE A 111 -32.10 -4.87 -12.45
CA PHE A 111 -31.72 -3.78 -13.34
C PHE A 111 -32.14 -2.41 -12.79
N LEU A 112 -33.37 -2.27 -12.28
CA LEU A 112 -33.84 -1.02 -11.70
C LEU A 112 -32.99 -0.63 -10.48
N ASN A 113 -32.67 -1.59 -9.62
CA ASN A 113 -31.87 -1.35 -8.42
C ASN A 113 -30.40 -1.03 -8.73
N ILE A 114 -29.77 -1.69 -9.71
CA ILE A 114 -28.40 -1.34 -10.15
C ILE A 114 -28.36 0.04 -10.81
N ARG A 115 -29.38 0.39 -11.61
CA ARG A 115 -29.49 1.72 -12.24
C ARG A 115 -29.58 2.82 -11.20
N SER A 116 -30.44 2.66 -10.19
CA SER A 116 -30.53 3.58 -9.05
C SER A 116 -29.18 3.67 -8.32
N SER A 117 -28.56 2.52 -8.04
CA SER A 117 -27.25 2.46 -7.37
C SER A 117 -26.15 3.18 -8.14
N ILE A 118 -26.15 3.14 -9.48
CA ILE A 118 -25.16 3.84 -10.33
C ILE A 118 -25.37 5.34 -10.25
N ILE A 119 -26.61 5.80 -10.34
CA ILE A 119 -26.96 7.23 -10.24
C ILE A 119 -26.55 7.78 -8.87
N GLU A 120 -26.90 7.06 -7.80
CA GLU A 120 -26.48 7.38 -6.44
C GLU A 120 -24.96 7.42 -6.33
N LEU A 121 -24.25 6.41 -6.86
CA LEU A 121 -22.79 6.37 -6.83
C LEU A 121 -22.16 7.59 -7.52
N ILE A 122 -22.68 8.00 -8.68
CA ILE A 122 -22.20 9.18 -9.39
C ILE A 122 -22.45 10.44 -8.54
N ASN A 123 -23.63 10.58 -7.93
CA ASN A 123 -23.95 11.72 -7.08
C ASN A 123 -23.09 11.79 -5.80
N TYR A 124 -22.90 10.65 -5.11
CA TYR A 124 -22.01 10.57 -3.93
C TYR A 124 -20.55 10.78 -4.33
N GLY A 125 -20.15 10.30 -5.51
CA GLY A 125 -18.83 10.50 -6.09
C GLY A 125 -18.49 11.98 -6.33
N PHE A 126 -19.46 12.76 -6.82
CA PHE A 126 -19.28 14.20 -6.99
C PHE A 126 -18.99 14.90 -5.67
N LYS A 127 -19.75 14.54 -4.64
CA LYS A 127 -19.69 15.10 -3.27
C LYS A 127 -18.55 14.54 -2.42
N GLU A 128 -17.84 13.52 -2.90
CA GLU A 128 -16.81 12.80 -2.14
C GLU A 128 -17.34 12.22 -0.82
N ASP A 129 -18.60 11.78 -0.81
CA ASP A 129 -19.22 11.12 0.34
C ASP A 129 -18.75 9.66 0.42
N TYR A 130 -17.53 9.46 0.95
CA TYR A 130 -16.87 8.17 1.01
C TYR A 130 -17.67 7.11 1.78
N ASP A 131 -18.43 7.50 2.81
CA ASP A 131 -19.23 6.56 3.59
C ASP A 131 -20.42 6.03 2.79
N LYS A 132 -21.12 6.91 2.06
CA LYS A 132 -22.19 6.47 1.13
C LYS A 132 -21.63 5.69 -0.06
N ILE A 133 -20.47 6.07 -0.59
CA ILE A 133 -19.79 5.32 -1.65
C ILE A 133 -19.46 3.90 -1.17
N LYS A 134 -18.95 3.72 0.05
CA LYS A 134 -18.65 2.40 0.62
C LYS A 134 -19.91 1.54 0.78
N GLN A 135 -21.01 2.13 1.27
CA GLN A 135 -22.30 1.45 1.48
C GLN A 135 -23.00 1.02 0.17
N ASN A 136 -22.70 1.68 -0.95
CA ASN A 136 -23.30 1.37 -2.25
C ASN A 136 -23.03 -0.09 -2.70
N LEU A 137 -24.05 -0.78 -3.22
CA LEU A 137 -24.04 -2.22 -3.52
C LEU A 137 -23.25 -2.63 -4.79
N ILE A 138 -22.80 -1.64 -5.58
CA ILE A 138 -21.97 -1.89 -6.76
C ILE A 138 -20.66 -2.57 -6.37
N SER A 139 -20.23 -3.53 -7.17
CA SER A 139 -19.01 -4.30 -6.89
C SER A 139 -17.77 -3.37 -6.85
N PRO A 140 -16.77 -3.64 -6.00
CA PRO A 140 -15.65 -2.70 -5.80
C PRO A 140 -14.93 -2.27 -7.08
N MET A 141 -14.64 -3.21 -7.98
CA MET A 141 -13.98 -2.89 -9.26
C MET A 141 -14.83 -2.01 -10.15
N PHE A 142 -16.13 -2.31 -10.27
CA PHE A 142 -17.04 -1.55 -11.11
C PHE A 142 -17.31 -0.17 -10.51
N LYS A 143 -17.40 -0.09 -9.18
CA LYS A 143 -17.54 1.15 -8.40
C LYS A 143 -16.38 2.10 -8.67
N GLY A 144 -15.14 1.63 -8.48
CA GLY A 144 -13.94 2.42 -8.76
C GLY A 144 -13.86 2.84 -10.23
N LYS A 145 -14.20 1.94 -11.15
CA LYS A 145 -14.20 2.22 -12.59
C LYS A 145 -15.16 3.35 -12.95
N ILE A 146 -16.42 3.27 -12.52
CA ILE A 146 -17.43 4.32 -12.75
C ILE A 146 -16.94 5.65 -12.18
N LEU A 147 -16.51 5.66 -10.91
CA LEU A 147 -16.05 6.89 -10.25
C LEU A 147 -14.87 7.54 -10.99
N SER A 148 -13.86 6.76 -11.41
CA SER A 148 -12.71 7.27 -12.16
C SER A 148 -13.05 7.80 -13.56
N ILE A 149 -14.15 7.34 -14.16
CA ILE A 149 -14.61 7.79 -15.49
C ILE A 149 -15.33 9.13 -15.37
N TYR A 150 -16.25 9.25 -14.41
CA TYR A 150 -17.03 10.48 -14.19
C TYR A 150 -16.20 11.58 -13.52
N TYR A 151 -15.28 11.22 -12.62
CA TYR A 151 -14.46 12.17 -11.85
C TYR A 151 -12.97 11.79 -11.91
N PRO A 152 -12.33 11.93 -13.09
CA PRO A 152 -10.95 11.49 -13.33
C PRO A 152 -9.90 12.22 -12.50
N GLU A 153 -10.24 13.34 -11.87
CA GLU A 153 -9.35 14.10 -10.97
C GLU A 153 -9.50 13.68 -9.49
N LYS A 154 -10.57 12.92 -9.14
CA LYS A 154 -10.91 12.58 -7.75
C LYS A 154 -10.70 11.10 -7.41
N TYR A 155 -10.71 10.21 -8.41
CA TYR A 155 -10.61 8.77 -8.19
C TYR A 155 -9.56 8.13 -9.10
N LEU A 156 -8.83 7.18 -8.52
CA LEU A 156 -7.73 6.49 -9.16
C LEU A 156 -8.28 5.47 -10.16
N ASN A 157 -7.62 5.34 -11.30
CA ASN A 157 -7.95 4.37 -12.34
C ASN A 157 -7.33 2.97 -12.09
N ILE A 158 -7.18 2.60 -10.81
CA ILE A 158 -6.67 1.30 -10.33
C ILE A 158 -7.68 0.77 -9.31
N PHE A 159 -8.28 -0.39 -9.60
CA PHE A 159 -9.45 -0.87 -8.85
C PHE A 159 -9.24 -2.21 -8.15
N ALA A 160 -8.23 -2.98 -8.55
CA ALA A 160 -7.94 -4.27 -7.96
C ALA A 160 -7.29 -4.09 -6.58
N SER A 161 -7.90 -4.69 -5.55
CA SER A 161 -7.42 -4.61 -4.15
C SER A 161 -5.93 -5.00 -4.03
N SER A 162 -5.52 -6.09 -4.71
CA SER A 162 -4.13 -6.55 -4.71
C SER A 162 -3.14 -5.55 -5.32
N HIS A 163 -3.56 -4.74 -6.30
CA HIS A 163 -2.72 -3.71 -6.89
C HIS A 163 -2.63 -2.49 -5.97
N LEU A 164 -3.74 -2.09 -5.35
CA LEU A 164 -3.77 -1.02 -4.36
C LEU A 164 -2.87 -1.35 -3.16
N ASP A 165 -2.95 -2.59 -2.65
CA ASP A 165 -2.10 -3.08 -1.56
C ASP A 165 -0.63 -3.09 -1.93
N HIS A 166 -0.32 -3.55 -3.15
CA HIS A 166 1.04 -3.53 -3.67
C HIS A 166 1.60 -2.11 -3.71
N PHE A 167 0.86 -1.15 -4.26
CA PHE A 167 1.34 0.23 -4.34
C PHE A 167 1.43 0.93 -2.98
N ILE A 168 0.45 0.74 -2.08
CA ILE A 168 0.52 1.24 -0.69
C ILE A 168 1.78 0.70 0.00
N THR A 169 2.06 -0.59 -0.16
CA THR A 169 3.24 -1.23 0.41
C THR A 169 4.54 -0.68 -0.19
N LYS A 170 4.62 -0.54 -1.51
CA LYS A 170 5.83 -0.04 -2.20
C LYS A 170 6.14 1.42 -1.92
N LEU A 171 5.11 2.24 -1.79
CA LEU A 171 5.21 3.64 -1.39
C LEU A 171 5.49 3.79 0.12
N GLY A 172 5.35 2.71 0.90
CA GLY A 172 5.54 2.74 2.34
C GLY A 172 4.51 3.62 3.05
N LEU A 173 3.24 3.50 2.66
CA LEU A 173 2.12 4.26 3.22
C LEU A 173 1.46 3.47 4.36
N ILE A 174 0.97 4.21 5.36
CA ILE A 174 0.10 3.62 6.38
C ILE A 174 -1.30 3.44 5.80
N ASN A 175 -1.87 2.26 6.05
CA ASN A 175 -3.26 1.96 5.76
C ASN A 175 -3.91 1.24 6.95
N THR A 176 -5.16 1.57 7.25
CA THR A 176 -5.97 0.90 8.27
C THR A 176 -7.32 0.43 7.72
N SER A 177 -7.62 0.67 6.45
CA SER A 177 -8.89 0.31 5.83
C SER A 177 -8.72 -0.82 4.81
N LYS A 178 -9.67 -1.75 4.80
CA LYS A 178 -9.76 -2.79 3.77
C LYS A 178 -10.49 -2.31 2.52
N SER A 179 -11.15 -1.14 2.56
CA SER A 179 -11.92 -0.63 1.42
C SER A 179 -11.01 -0.17 0.28
N GLU A 180 -11.29 -0.62 -0.94
CA GLU A 180 -10.56 -0.16 -2.13
C GLU A 180 -10.66 1.35 -2.34
N ILE A 181 -11.77 1.98 -1.95
CA ILE A 181 -11.96 3.42 -2.09
C ILE A 181 -11.08 4.20 -1.11
N ASP A 182 -10.99 3.75 0.14
CA ASP A 182 -10.09 4.36 1.12
C ASP A 182 -8.61 4.18 0.69
N LYS A 183 -8.27 3.00 0.13
CA LYS A 183 -6.93 2.73 -0.43
C LYS A 183 -6.61 3.64 -1.61
N GLN A 184 -7.55 3.87 -2.53
CA GLN A 184 -7.39 4.84 -3.61
C GLN A 184 -7.15 6.25 -3.06
N LYS A 185 -7.93 6.67 -2.05
CA LYS A 185 -7.77 7.97 -1.41
C LYS A 185 -6.37 8.14 -0.81
N ILE A 186 -5.87 7.16 -0.06
CA ILE A 186 -4.49 7.20 0.50
C ILE A 186 -3.43 7.42 -0.59
N ILE A 187 -3.56 6.72 -1.72
CA ILE A 187 -2.65 6.83 -2.85
C ILE A 187 -2.76 8.20 -3.55
N ILE A 188 -3.97 8.75 -3.68
CA ILE A 188 -4.21 10.08 -4.26
C ILE A 188 -3.72 11.20 -3.35
N ASP A 189 -3.95 11.09 -2.04
CA ASP A 189 -3.45 12.05 -1.04
C ASP A 189 -1.92 12.09 -1.07
N PHE A 190 -1.26 10.93 -1.19
CA PHE A 190 0.18 10.86 -1.40
C PHE A 190 0.64 11.58 -2.68
N LYS A 191 -0.06 11.36 -3.81
CA LYS A 191 0.20 12.08 -5.07
C LYS A 191 0.08 13.60 -4.89
N ASN A 192 -1.01 14.05 -4.26
CA ASN A 192 -1.35 15.47 -4.17
C ASN A 192 -0.51 16.23 -3.13
N ASN A 193 0.05 15.54 -2.14
CA ASN A 193 1.00 16.14 -1.19
C ASN A 193 2.39 16.35 -1.79
N ASP A 194 2.71 15.75 -2.94
CA ASP A 194 3.97 15.99 -3.66
C ASP A 194 3.84 17.13 -4.67
N LYS A 195 4.76 18.10 -4.60
CA LYS A 195 4.74 19.32 -5.43
C LYS A 195 4.76 19.07 -6.94
N LEU A 196 5.37 17.96 -7.38
CA LEU A 196 5.47 17.59 -8.78
C LEU A 196 4.28 16.70 -9.18
N MET A 197 4.03 15.62 -8.44
CA MET A 197 3.01 14.63 -8.80
C MET A 197 1.59 15.18 -8.72
N GLN A 198 1.33 16.22 -7.90
CA GLN A 198 0.03 16.91 -7.90
C GLN A 198 -0.35 17.44 -9.30
N LYS A 199 0.64 17.78 -10.13
CA LYS A 199 0.43 18.32 -11.50
C LYS A 199 0.17 17.24 -12.54
N TRP A 200 0.46 15.98 -12.22
CA TRP A 200 0.18 14.86 -13.10
C TRP A 200 -1.31 14.54 -13.08
N THR A 201 -1.83 14.15 -14.23
CA THR A 201 -3.16 13.53 -14.30
C THR A 201 -3.16 12.20 -13.54
N ILE A 202 -4.32 11.73 -13.09
CA ILE A 202 -4.45 10.40 -12.49
C ILE A 202 -3.92 9.31 -13.43
N TYR A 203 -4.14 9.48 -14.74
CA TYR A 203 -3.64 8.56 -15.74
C TYR A 203 -2.10 8.48 -15.76
N GLU A 204 -1.42 9.62 -15.88
CA GLU A 204 0.06 9.67 -15.83
C GLU A 204 0.58 9.10 -14.50
N PHE A 205 -0.04 9.47 -13.38
CA PHE A 205 0.35 8.94 -12.07
C PHE A 205 0.18 7.42 -11.97
N SER A 206 -0.87 6.86 -12.56
CA SER A 206 -1.05 5.40 -12.62
C SER A 206 0.06 4.72 -13.43
N LYS A 207 0.48 5.32 -14.57
CA LYS A 207 1.60 4.83 -15.38
C LYS A 207 2.91 4.89 -14.59
N PHE A 208 3.13 5.97 -13.84
CA PHE A 208 4.25 6.09 -12.91
C PHE A 208 4.29 4.94 -11.91
N LEU A 209 3.17 4.62 -11.25
CA LEU A 209 3.11 3.51 -10.28
C LEU A 209 3.46 2.17 -10.92
N TYR A 210 2.88 1.86 -12.08
CA TYR A 210 3.17 0.60 -12.79
C TYR A 210 4.60 0.53 -13.33
N LYS A 211 5.18 1.63 -13.79
CA LYS A 211 6.57 1.67 -14.27
C LYS A 211 7.57 1.55 -13.14
N SER A 212 7.33 2.24 -12.03
CA SER A 212 8.21 2.24 -10.86
C SER A 212 8.18 0.91 -10.10
N PHE A 213 7.00 0.30 -9.97
CA PHE A 213 6.80 -0.82 -9.04
C PHE A 213 6.39 -2.13 -9.70
N ASN A 214 6.17 -2.15 -11.01
CA ASN A 214 5.58 -3.26 -11.75
C ASN A 214 4.18 -3.64 -11.24
N LYS A 215 3.51 -4.52 -12.00
CA LYS A 215 2.29 -5.20 -11.52
C LYS A 215 2.64 -6.20 -10.40
N PRO A 216 1.75 -6.41 -9.41
CA PRO A 216 1.94 -7.48 -8.45
C PRO A 216 2.08 -8.83 -9.20
N ALA A 217 3.00 -9.67 -8.74
CA ALA A 217 3.20 -10.99 -9.31
C ALA A 217 2.06 -11.92 -8.89
N ASP A 218 1.40 -12.54 -9.86
CA ASP A 218 0.45 -13.62 -9.56
C ASP A 218 1.19 -14.89 -9.15
N LYS A 219 0.57 -15.70 -8.28
CA LYS A 219 1.14 -16.97 -7.77
C LYS A 219 1.63 -17.91 -8.87
N LYS A 220 0.97 -17.90 -10.04
CA LYS A 220 1.38 -18.71 -11.19
C LYS A 220 2.71 -18.24 -11.77
N THR A 221 2.91 -16.92 -11.88
CA THR A 221 4.12 -16.31 -12.43
C THR A 221 5.30 -16.44 -11.47
N SER A 222 5.10 -16.36 -10.16
CA SER A 222 6.19 -16.56 -9.20
C SER A 222 6.75 -17.98 -9.19
N ASN A 223 5.89 -18.97 -9.48
CA ASN A 223 6.28 -20.38 -9.46
C ASN A 223 7.05 -20.82 -10.73
N SER A 224 6.94 -20.07 -11.82
CA SER A 224 7.65 -20.36 -13.07
C SER A 224 9.06 -19.76 -13.15
N ILE A 225 9.50 -19.03 -12.11
CA ILE A 225 10.81 -18.37 -12.10
C ILE A 225 11.88 -19.38 -11.66
N PRO A 226 13.04 -19.45 -12.36
CA PRO A 226 14.16 -20.29 -11.96
C PRO A 226 14.59 -20.09 -10.51
N ASP A 227 14.97 -21.16 -9.82
CA ASP A 227 15.29 -21.15 -8.39
C ASP A 227 16.45 -20.21 -8.05
N GLU A 228 17.43 -20.09 -8.95
CA GLU A 228 18.60 -19.21 -8.80
C GLU A 228 18.21 -17.73 -8.73
N LEU A 229 17.09 -17.36 -9.36
CA LEU A 229 16.59 -15.99 -9.42
C LEU A 229 15.63 -15.65 -8.28
N LYS A 230 15.06 -16.65 -7.58
CA LYS A 230 14.07 -16.44 -6.51
C LYS A 230 14.59 -15.54 -5.39
N LYS A 231 15.90 -15.57 -5.09
CA LYS A 231 16.51 -14.72 -4.05
C LYS A 231 16.52 -13.23 -4.37
N TYR A 232 16.45 -12.86 -5.66
CA TYR A 232 16.41 -11.47 -6.11
C TYR A 232 14.98 -10.92 -6.23
N LEU A 233 13.97 -11.78 -6.12
CA LEU A 233 12.58 -11.34 -6.12
C LEU A 233 12.31 -10.46 -4.90
N SER A 234 11.56 -9.39 -5.14
CA SER A 234 11.06 -8.56 -4.05
C SER A 234 10.16 -9.41 -3.17
N ILE A 235 10.40 -9.36 -1.86
CA ILE A 235 9.54 -10.06 -0.90
C ILE A 235 8.11 -9.53 -1.03
N ASN A 236 7.16 -10.46 -1.05
CA ASN A 236 5.75 -10.15 -0.99
C ASN A 236 5.35 -9.98 0.48
N LEU A 237 4.82 -8.81 0.82
CA LEU A 237 4.41 -8.48 2.18
C LEU A 237 2.88 -8.47 2.26
N PRO A 238 2.28 -9.03 3.32
CA PRO A 238 0.84 -8.92 3.55
C PRO A 238 0.43 -7.44 3.78
N PRO A 239 -0.81 -7.04 3.42
CA PRO A 239 -1.32 -5.69 3.67
C PRO A 239 -1.24 -5.32 5.15
N ILE A 240 -0.84 -4.09 5.48
CA ILE A 240 -0.52 -3.68 6.86
C ILE A 240 -1.74 -3.65 7.78
N GLU A 241 -2.92 -3.39 7.22
CA GLU A 241 -4.20 -3.39 7.93
C GLU A 241 -4.62 -4.80 8.38
N GLU A 242 -4.01 -5.86 7.83
CA GLU A 242 -4.28 -7.26 8.19
C GLU A 242 -3.29 -7.82 9.22
N ILE A 243 -2.38 -6.99 9.74
CA ILE A 243 -1.32 -7.41 10.65
C ILE A 243 -1.65 -7.06 12.08
N GLU A 244 -1.45 -8.04 12.94
CA GLU A 244 -1.47 -7.91 14.40
C GLU A 244 -0.08 -8.27 14.91
N CYS A 245 0.55 -7.33 15.61
CA CYS A 245 1.88 -7.52 16.19
C CYS A 245 1.77 -8.07 17.62
N GLU A 246 2.65 -8.98 17.96
CA GLU A 246 2.78 -9.54 19.31
C GLU A 246 3.96 -8.87 20.03
N PHE A 247 3.73 -8.21 21.16
CA PHE A 247 4.83 -7.69 21.98
C PHE A 247 5.41 -8.81 22.85
N ILE A 248 6.72 -8.97 22.81
CA ILE A 248 7.47 -10.01 23.53
C ILE A 248 8.58 -9.39 24.39
N ASN A 249 8.98 -10.12 25.43
CA ASN A 249 10.13 -9.80 26.27
C ASN A 249 11.03 -11.05 26.35
N PRO A 250 11.87 -11.30 25.34
CA PRO A 250 12.78 -12.42 25.35
C PRO A 250 13.86 -12.25 26.43
N ASN A 251 14.35 -13.38 26.95
CA ASN A 251 15.48 -13.39 27.88
C ASN A 251 16.79 -13.47 27.10
N ILE A 252 17.72 -12.57 27.40
CA ILE A 252 19.08 -12.62 26.84
C ILE A 252 19.86 -13.71 27.58
N ILE A 253 20.40 -14.66 26.81
CA ILE A 253 21.22 -15.77 27.28
C ILE A 253 22.68 -15.54 26.88
N THR A 254 23.61 -16.01 27.70
CA THR A 254 25.04 -15.98 27.39
C THR A 254 25.36 -16.93 26.24
N PHE A 255 26.22 -16.49 25.32
CA PHE A 255 26.79 -17.36 24.29
C PHE A 255 27.68 -18.44 24.93
N GLY A 256 27.65 -19.67 24.39
CA GLY A 256 28.62 -20.70 24.75
C GLY A 256 30.00 -20.44 24.12
N GLU A 257 31.08 -21.00 24.69
CA GLU A 257 32.47 -20.76 24.27
C GLU A 257 32.73 -20.98 22.76
N LYS A 258 32.08 -21.97 22.16
CA LYS A 258 32.19 -22.22 20.72
C LYS A 258 31.48 -21.14 19.89
N GLN A 259 30.33 -20.66 20.35
CA GLN A 259 29.56 -19.62 19.67
C GLN A 259 30.25 -18.26 19.78
N THR A 260 30.86 -17.93 20.92
CA THR A 260 31.64 -16.69 21.05
C THR A 260 32.82 -16.67 20.08
N HIS A 261 33.55 -17.78 19.95
CA HIS A 261 34.63 -17.90 18.98
C HIS A 261 34.14 -17.74 17.53
N ASP A 262 33.03 -18.38 17.16
CA ASP A 262 32.45 -18.25 15.81
C ASP A 262 31.95 -16.81 15.52
N ILE A 263 31.42 -16.10 16.53
CA ILE A 263 31.01 -14.70 16.40
C ILE A 263 32.23 -13.78 16.22
N MET A 264 33.26 -13.96 17.04
CA MET A 264 34.49 -13.14 16.99
C MET A 264 35.33 -13.38 15.73
N THR A 265 35.28 -14.58 15.14
CA THR A 265 36.02 -14.92 13.91
C THR A 265 35.19 -14.79 12.64
N GLY A 266 33.86 -14.78 12.77
CA GLY A 266 32.92 -14.63 11.67
C GLY A 266 32.78 -13.17 11.24
N LYS A 267 32.81 -12.90 9.94
CA LYS A 267 32.45 -11.57 9.43
C LYS A 267 30.94 -11.40 9.42
N TYR A 268 30.45 -10.37 10.10
CA TYR A 268 29.09 -9.88 9.88
C TYR A 268 28.96 -9.40 8.43
N ASN A 269 28.25 -10.17 7.60
CA ASN A 269 27.91 -9.74 6.25
C ASN A 269 26.63 -8.93 6.30
N GLU A 270 26.77 -7.61 6.25
CA GLU A 270 25.64 -6.71 6.06
C GLU A 270 24.93 -7.10 4.76
N ARG A 271 23.67 -7.56 4.90
CA ARG A 271 22.86 -7.94 3.76
C ARG A 271 22.27 -6.68 3.14
N ASN A 272 23.11 -5.89 2.46
CA ASN A 272 22.69 -4.76 1.63
C ASN A 272 21.96 -5.27 0.39
N SER A 273 20.72 -5.69 0.61
CA SER A 273 19.83 -6.21 -0.41
C SER A 273 18.54 -5.40 -0.40
N LYS A 274 17.93 -5.28 -1.58
CA LYS A 274 16.59 -4.68 -1.76
C LYS A 274 15.57 -5.25 -0.75
N ASN A 275 15.66 -6.53 -0.44
CA ASN A 275 14.79 -7.20 0.50
C ASN A 275 15.06 -6.86 1.98
N ALA A 276 16.29 -6.52 2.36
CA ALA A 276 16.59 -6.06 3.72
C ALA A 276 15.99 -4.67 3.94
N LYS A 277 16.16 -3.76 2.97
CA LYS A 277 15.53 -2.44 3.01
C LYS A 277 14.01 -2.50 3.09
N ILE A 278 13.37 -3.33 2.25
CA ILE A 278 11.91 -3.56 2.33
C ILE A 278 11.48 -4.03 3.73
N ILE A 279 12.31 -4.82 4.42
CA ILE A 279 12.03 -5.31 5.77
C ILE A 279 12.23 -4.21 6.82
N GLY A 280 13.25 -3.35 6.68
CA GLY A 280 13.44 -2.14 7.49
C GLY A 280 12.22 -1.21 7.38
N ASP A 281 11.93 -0.75 6.16
CA ASP A 281 10.77 0.10 5.85
C ASP A 281 9.47 -0.50 6.39
N ARG A 282 9.32 -1.83 6.31
CA ARG A 282 8.14 -2.54 6.83
C ARG A 282 8.06 -2.46 8.36
N GLY A 283 9.17 -2.70 9.06
CA GLY A 283 9.18 -2.63 10.52
C GLY A 283 8.84 -1.24 11.02
N GLU A 284 9.41 -0.19 10.44
CA GLU A 284 9.07 1.20 10.80
C GLU A 284 7.56 1.47 10.68
N LEU A 285 6.93 1.02 9.58
CA LEU A 285 5.49 1.18 9.40
C LEU A 285 4.67 0.39 10.43
N LEU A 286 5.11 -0.82 10.81
CA LEU A 286 4.45 -1.63 11.84
C LEU A 286 4.54 -0.95 13.21
N ILE A 287 5.70 -0.37 13.55
CA ILE A 287 5.87 0.37 14.79
C ILE A 287 5.04 1.65 14.78
N LEU A 288 5.06 2.42 13.68
CA LEU A 288 4.27 3.63 13.55
C LEU A 288 2.76 3.37 13.68
N LYS A 289 2.25 2.27 13.09
CA LYS A 289 0.88 1.80 13.30
C LYS A 289 0.61 1.48 14.76
N SER A 290 1.46 0.67 15.38
CA SER A 290 1.29 0.21 16.77
C SER A 290 1.34 1.38 17.76
N GLU A 291 2.24 2.33 17.57
CA GLU A 291 2.38 3.52 18.40
C GLU A 291 1.18 4.45 18.24
N ARG A 292 0.66 4.66 17.02
CA ARG A 292 -0.59 5.41 16.80
C ARG A 292 -1.78 4.76 17.49
N GLU A 293 -1.91 3.44 17.41
CA GLU A 293 -2.99 2.70 18.09
C GLU A 293 -2.86 2.74 19.61
N LYS A 294 -1.63 2.73 20.14
CA LYS A 294 -1.34 2.88 21.56
C LYS A 294 -1.68 4.29 22.07
N VAL A 295 -1.16 5.33 21.42
CA VAL A 295 -1.35 6.73 21.84
C VAL A 295 -2.81 7.17 21.74
N LYS A 296 -3.58 6.66 20.77
CA LYS A 296 -5.04 6.87 20.70
C LYS A 296 -5.79 6.44 21.95
N LYS A 297 -5.23 5.54 22.75
CA LYS A 297 -5.84 5.07 24.02
C LYS A 297 -5.54 6.00 25.19
N TYR A 298 -4.58 6.92 25.05
CA TYR A 298 -4.27 7.91 26.08
C TYR A 298 -5.38 8.95 26.11
N LYS A 299 -6.04 9.07 27.26
CA LYS A 299 -7.14 10.02 27.43
C LYS A 299 -6.59 11.46 27.38
N ASN A 300 -7.34 12.37 26.76
CA ASN A 300 -7.15 13.84 26.84
C ASN A 300 -5.88 14.45 26.23
N LEU A 301 -5.12 13.72 25.41
CA LEU A 301 -3.87 14.24 24.84
C LEU A 301 -3.94 14.54 23.33
N ASN A 302 -4.80 13.87 22.55
CA ASN A 302 -4.93 14.03 21.09
C ASN A 302 -3.56 14.07 20.36
N LEU A 303 -2.60 13.23 20.80
CA LEU A 303 -1.21 13.22 20.31
C LEU A 303 -0.99 12.26 19.14
N GLU A 304 -1.96 11.44 18.77
CA GLU A 304 -1.80 10.41 17.75
C GLU A 304 -1.42 10.99 16.37
N ASN A 305 -1.87 12.21 16.08
CA ASN A 305 -1.54 12.93 14.84
C ASN A 305 -0.18 13.65 14.92
N LYS A 306 0.43 13.74 16.12
CA LYS A 306 1.77 14.30 16.33
C LYS A 306 2.88 13.25 16.24
N ILE A 307 2.55 11.96 16.16
CA ILE A 307 3.54 10.89 15.95
C ILE A 307 4.09 11.00 14.53
N GLN A 308 5.42 11.08 14.41
CA GLN A 308 6.11 11.33 13.14
C GLN A 308 7.12 10.22 12.83
N GLN A 309 7.22 9.86 11.55
CA GLN A 309 8.28 9.02 11.01
C GLN A 309 9.42 9.92 10.54
N ILE A 310 10.40 10.13 11.42
CA ILE A 310 11.52 11.04 11.21
C ILE A 310 12.48 10.53 10.14
N SER A 311 12.65 9.20 10.03
CA SER A 311 13.48 8.53 9.02
C SER A 311 13.13 8.89 7.56
N LYS A 312 11.96 9.48 7.29
CA LYS A 312 11.57 9.95 5.96
C LYS A 312 11.97 11.39 5.64
N SER A 313 12.30 12.18 6.66
CA SER A 313 12.55 13.62 6.56
C SER A 313 13.94 14.04 7.05
N ASP A 314 14.54 13.30 7.99
CA ASP A 314 15.82 13.65 8.59
C ASP A 314 16.64 12.39 8.91
N ASP A 315 17.61 12.08 8.05
CA ASP A 315 18.54 10.97 8.22
C ASP A 315 19.57 11.21 9.35
N TYR A 316 19.65 12.44 9.89
CA TYR A 316 20.62 12.83 10.93
C TYR A 316 20.02 12.88 12.34
N ALA A 317 18.70 12.66 12.49
CA ALA A 317 18.04 12.67 13.79
C ALA A 317 18.59 11.60 14.75
N GLY A 318 19.00 10.46 14.18
CA GLY A 318 19.52 9.30 14.91
C GLY A 318 18.44 8.50 15.63
N TYR A 319 17.21 8.52 15.13
CA TYR A 319 16.09 7.64 15.48
C TYR A 319 15.03 7.70 14.37
N ASP A 320 14.21 6.66 14.23
CA ASP A 320 13.23 6.53 13.15
C ASP A 320 11.89 7.21 13.43
N ILE A 321 11.38 7.12 14.66
CA ILE A 321 10.02 7.54 15.03
C ILE A 321 10.05 8.40 16.29
N LEU A 322 9.35 9.54 16.24
CA LEU A 322 9.00 10.33 17.41
C LEU A 322 7.58 9.95 17.86
N SER A 323 7.45 9.50 19.11
CA SER A 323 6.20 9.12 19.76
C SER A 323 6.08 9.77 21.14
N PHE A 324 5.05 9.41 21.90
CA PHE A 324 4.76 9.98 23.21
C PHE A 324 4.38 8.89 24.22
N ASP A 325 4.70 9.12 25.49
CA ASP A 325 4.18 8.34 26.62
C ASP A 325 2.80 8.83 27.06
N GLU A 326 2.23 8.20 28.09
CA GLU A 326 0.92 8.55 28.67
C GLU A 326 0.90 9.90 29.39
N ASN A 327 2.07 10.46 29.72
CA ASN A 327 2.24 11.78 30.32
C ASN A 327 2.51 12.86 29.27
N GLY A 328 2.61 12.49 27.99
CA GLY A 328 2.94 13.39 26.89
C GLY A 328 4.43 13.67 26.72
N ASN A 329 5.32 12.96 27.42
CA ASN A 329 6.76 13.08 27.19
C ASN A 329 7.14 12.41 25.87
N GLU A 330 8.11 13.00 25.17
CA GLU A 330 8.64 12.45 23.93
C GLU A 330 9.31 11.08 24.17
N ILE A 331 9.07 10.17 23.24
CA ILE A 331 9.75 8.88 23.12
C ILE A 331 10.44 8.85 21.76
N TYR A 332 11.74 8.58 21.77
CA TYR A 332 12.55 8.43 20.56
C TYR A 332 12.71 6.94 20.28
N ILE A 333 12.31 6.50 19.09
CA ILE A 333 12.25 5.08 18.75
C ILE A 333 13.14 4.81 17.54
N GLU A 334 14.08 3.90 17.74
CA GLU A 334 14.92 3.31 16.70
C GLU A 334 14.43 1.89 16.39
N VAL A 335 14.20 1.60 15.10
CA VAL A 335 13.53 0.37 14.66
C VAL A 335 14.52 -0.55 13.95
N LYS A 336 14.72 -1.75 14.49
CA LYS A 336 15.55 -2.78 13.85
C LYS A 336 14.68 -3.96 13.44
N SER A 337 14.78 -4.38 12.18
CA SER A 337 13.83 -5.34 11.61
C SER A 337 14.51 -6.53 10.95
N THR A 338 13.94 -7.71 11.13
CA THR A 338 14.47 -8.95 10.54
C THR A 338 13.38 -9.91 10.09
N LYS A 339 13.75 -10.82 9.19
CA LYS A 339 12.92 -11.97 8.81
C LYS A 339 13.07 -13.15 9.78
N SER A 340 14.12 -13.13 10.60
CA SER A 340 14.45 -14.21 11.53
C SER A 340 13.45 -14.29 12.69
N LYS A 341 13.36 -15.47 13.30
CA LYS A 341 12.63 -15.70 14.56
C LYS A 341 13.30 -14.97 15.71
N SER A 342 12.54 -14.72 16.78
CA SER A 342 12.97 -14.00 17.99
C SER A 342 14.02 -14.71 18.86
N GLN A 343 14.64 -15.78 18.37
CA GLN A 343 15.70 -16.52 19.05
C GLN A 343 17.09 -15.99 18.71
N ASN A 344 17.24 -15.32 17.55
CA ASN A 344 18.52 -14.83 17.07
C ASN A 344 18.42 -13.32 16.84
N LEU A 345 19.22 -12.56 17.58
CA LEU A 345 19.34 -11.12 17.41
C LEU A 345 20.70 -10.75 16.83
N SER A 346 20.69 -10.00 15.74
CA SER A 346 21.88 -9.41 15.16
C SER A 346 21.48 -8.27 14.23
N PHE A 347 22.01 -7.07 14.49
CA PHE A 347 21.75 -5.86 13.71
C PHE A 347 22.93 -4.90 13.84
N ILE A 348 23.00 -3.93 12.92
CA ILE A 348 23.93 -2.80 12.99
C ILE A 348 23.20 -1.60 13.57
N ILE A 349 23.88 -0.84 14.44
CA ILE A 349 23.50 0.48 14.89
C ILE A 349 24.52 1.49 14.36
N THR A 350 24.07 2.63 13.84
CA THR A 350 25.00 3.66 13.34
C THR A 350 25.65 4.41 14.51
N SER A 351 26.79 5.07 14.27
CA SER A 351 27.44 5.89 15.32
C SER A 351 26.50 6.97 15.85
N ASN A 352 25.68 7.57 14.99
CA ASN A 352 24.73 8.61 15.40
C ASN A 352 23.63 8.03 16.31
N GLU A 353 22.99 6.93 15.90
CA GLU A 353 21.99 6.21 16.72
C GLU A 353 22.57 5.77 18.07
N PHE A 354 23.80 5.24 18.07
CA PHE A 354 24.48 4.80 19.29
C PHE A 354 24.73 5.96 20.25
N GLU A 355 25.23 7.10 19.77
CA GLU A 355 25.44 8.28 20.62
C GLU A 355 24.11 8.88 21.11
N LYS A 356 23.09 8.96 20.26
CA LYS A 356 21.75 9.43 20.67
C LYS A 356 21.14 8.54 21.74
N SER A 357 21.35 7.23 21.66
CA SER A 357 20.86 6.27 22.64
C SER A 357 21.42 6.47 24.05
N LYS A 358 22.60 7.10 24.18
CA LYS A 358 23.24 7.42 25.47
C LYS A 358 22.75 8.74 26.06
N VAL A 359 22.38 9.70 25.19
CA VAL A 359 22.06 11.08 25.60
C VAL A 359 20.56 11.27 25.83
N LEU A 360 19.72 10.62 25.03
CA LEU A 360 18.26 10.78 25.09
C LEU A 360 17.66 9.83 26.13
N GLN A 361 16.98 10.38 27.13
CA GLN A 361 16.45 9.63 28.28
C GLN A 361 15.39 8.58 27.89
N ASN A 362 14.51 8.92 26.95
CA ASN A 362 13.40 8.08 26.49
C ASN A 362 13.70 7.45 25.12
N TYR A 363 14.91 6.93 24.95
CA TYR A 363 15.34 6.27 23.72
C TYR A 363 15.12 4.75 23.79
N TYR A 364 14.32 4.23 22.86
CA TYR A 364 13.95 2.82 22.80
C TYR A 364 14.37 2.18 21.50
N LEU A 365 14.85 0.93 21.59
CA LEU A 365 14.98 0.03 20.46
C LEU A 365 13.70 -0.79 20.34
N TYR A 366 13.08 -0.73 19.17
CA TYR A 366 11.97 -1.59 18.79
C TYR A 366 12.47 -2.61 17.77
N ILE A 367 12.68 -3.84 18.22
CA ILE A 367 13.19 -4.93 17.39
C ILE A 367 12.02 -5.74 16.85
N VAL A 368 11.83 -5.73 15.53
CA VAL A 368 10.75 -6.40 14.81
C VAL A 368 11.24 -7.71 14.19
N PHE A 369 10.88 -8.83 14.81
CA PHE A 369 11.11 -10.16 14.27
C PHE A 369 10.00 -10.60 13.33
N GLU A 370 10.36 -11.47 12.38
CA GLU A 370 9.42 -12.03 11.40
C GLU A 370 8.59 -10.93 10.71
N ALA A 371 9.21 -9.78 10.41
CA ALA A 371 8.54 -8.55 9.92
C ALA A 371 7.80 -8.73 8.57
N HIS A 372 8.09 -9.81 7.86
CA HIS A 372 7.42 -10.20 6.61
C HIS A 372 6.11 -10.98 6.83
N SER A 373 5.88 -11.48 8.03
CA SER A 373 4.79 -12.39 8.35
C SER A 373 3.50 -11.63 8.68
N ARG A 374 2.41 -12.39 8.89
CA ARG A 374 1.13 -11.85 9.39
C ARG A 374 1.10 -11.63 10.90
N LYS A 375 2.07 -12.18 11.63
CA LYS A 375 2.19 -12.07 13.09
C LYS A 375 3.63 -11.72 13.51
N PRO A 376 4.13 -10.52 13.15
CA PRO A 376 5.46 -10.08 13.59
C PRO A 376 5.52 -9.97 15.11
N LYS A 377 6.71 -10.21 15.67
CA LYS A 377 6.97 -10.06 17.11
C LYS A 377 7.80 -8.81 17.35
N ILE A 378 7.39 -7.98 18.29
CA ILE A 378 8.05 -6.73 18.64
C ILE A 378 8.66 -6.89 20.03
N TRP A 379 9.98 -6.73 20.13
CA TRP A 379 10.64 -6.54 21.41
C TRP A 379 10.96 -5.06 21.59
N LYS A 380 10.32 -4.45 22.58
CA LYS A 380 10.60 -3.07 23.02
C LYS A 380 11.57 -3.12 24.19
N ILE A 381 12.69 -2.42 24.09
CA ILE A 381 13.68 -2.30 25.17
C ILE A 381 14.27 -0.90 25.18
N LYS A 382 14.59 -0.35 26.36
CA LYS A 382 15.37 0.90 26.39
C LYS A 382 16.76 0.60 25.85
N ALA A 383 17.28 1.47 25.00
CA ALA A 383 18.58 1.20 24.38
C ALA A 383 19.69 1.04 25.43
N VAL A 384 19.68 1.85 26.49
CA VAL A 384 20.65 1.74 27.59
C VAL A 384 20.60 0.39 28.32
N ASP A 385 19.43 -0.25 28.40
CA ASP A 385 19.29 -1.55 29.07
C ASP A 385 19.87 -2.67 28.19
N LEU A 386 19.68 -2.58 26.87
CA LEU A 386 20.22 -3.56 25.92
C LEU A 386 21.74 -3.40 25.73
N LEU A 387 22.20 -2.17 25.53
CA LEU A 387 23.58 -1.88 25.14
C LEU A 387 24.58 -2.03 26.30
N ASN A 388 24.11 -2.05 27.54
CA ASN A 388 24.92 -2.31 28.74
C ASN A 388 24.75 -3.74 29.30
N ASP A 389 24.03 -4.63 28.61
CA ASP A 389 23.91 -6.02 29.05
C ASP A 389 25.20 -6.80 28.71
N ASP A 390 25.90 -7.28 29.74
CA ASP A 390 27.17 -8.02 29.64
C ASP A 390 27.07 -9.30 28.77
N LYS A 391 25.85 -9.78 28.50
CA LYS A 391 25.60 -10.95 27.64
C LYS A 391 25.54 -10.60 26.16
N ILE A 392 25.54 -9.31 25.80
CA ILE A 392 25.54 -8.85 24.42
C ILE A 392 26.96 -8.52 23.97
N TYR A 393 27.28 -8.98 22.76
CA TYR A 393 28.53 -8.67 22.11
C TYR A 393 28.34 -7.51 21.12
N ILE A 394 29.14 -6.46 21.28
CA ILE A 394 29.14 -5.27 20.44
C ILE A 394 30.55 -5.07 19.89
N GLU A 395 30.67 -4.93 18.57
CA GLU A 395 31.94 -4.65 17.90
C GLU A 395 31.80 -3.55 16.85
N PRO A 396 32.88 -2.80 16.53
CA PRO A 396 32.87 -1.87 15.42
C PRO A 396 32.68 -2.58 14.07
N SER A 397 31.71 -2.13 13.27
CA SER A 397 31.41 -2.71 11.96
C SER A 397 31.96 -1.89 10.77
N GLN A 398 32.01 -0.57 10.90
CA GLN A 398 32.45 0.34 9.85
C GLN A 398 33.26 1.51 10.43
N TYR A 399 34.29 1.94 9.71
CA TYR A 399 35.08 3.13 10.03
C TYR A 399 35.01 4.11 8.86
N ARG A 400 34.67 5.37 9.15
CA ARG A 400 34.70 6.46 8.16
C ARG A 400 35.97 7.28 8.35
N ILE A 401 36.80 7.35 7.32
CA ILE A 401 37.99 8.21 7.28
C ILE A 401 37.66 9.47 6.48
N THR A 402 37.97 10.65 7.02
CA THR A 402 37.78 11.93 6.34
C THR A 402 39.03 12.77 6.48
N ALA A 403 39.56 13.28 5.36
CA ALA A 403 40.69 14.20 5.34
C ALA A 403 40.38 15.35 4.37
N LYS A 404 40.79 16.57 4.72
CA LYS A 404 40.83 17.69 3.79
C LYS A 404 42.23 17.70 3.17
N LEU A 405 42.30 17.58 1.86
CA LEU A 405 43.55 17.61 1.10
C LEU A 405 43.72 19.02 0.52
N GLU A 406 44.97 19.47 0.42
CA GLU A 406 45.34 20.78 -0.14
C GLU A 406 45.16 20.83 -1.67
#